data_AF-A0A200Q7S0-F1
#
_entry.id   AF-A0A200Q7S0-F1
#
_cell.length_a   1.000
_cell.length_b   1.000
_cell.length_c   1.000
_cell.angle_alpha   90.00
_cell.angle_beta   90.00
_cell.angle_gamma   90.00
#
_symmetry.space_group_name_H-M   'P 1'
#
loop_
_entity.id
_entity.type
_entity.pdbx_description
1 polymer ?
#
loop_
_entity_poly.entity_id
_entity_poly.type
_entity_poly.pdbx_seq_one_letter_code
_entity_poly.pdbx_strand_id
1 'polypeptide(L)'
;MAEVDLVIQSYDAKEQINPLSDEDFGGRIRARQKFDGITIKVQRKWRQRAKLNWFVQGERNSKLFHKVASGRRISNTIFELKIGDDEFTCKQRIKDEILRFYKSLYSADDNCRPRVDDLQFNHIDSADRTG
;
A
#
# COMPACT_ATOMS: atom_id res chain seq x y z
N MET A 1 -9.73 -19.92 15.62
CA MET A 1 -8.52 -19.12 15.33
C MET A 1 -8.08 -18.43 16.60
N ALA A 2 -8.91 -17.57 17.20
CA ALA A 2 -8.64 -16.93 18.50
C ALA A 2 -8.25 -17.90 19.62
N GLU A 3 -8.97 -19.01 19.81
CA GLU A 3 -8.65 -19.98 20.88
C GLU A 3 -7.26 -20.63 20.74
N VAL A 4 -6.84 -20.97 19.51
CA VAL A 4 -5.52 -21.60 19.28
C VAL A 4 -4.40 -20.56 19.41
N ASP A 5 -4.69 -19.32 19.02
CA ASP A 5 -3.77 -18.20 19.13
C ASP A 5 -3.52 -17.83 20.60
N LEU A 6 -4.57 -17.82 21.43
CA LEU A 6 -4.46 -17.63 22.88
C LEU A 6 -3.61 -18.72 23.54
N VAL A 7 -3.73 -19.97 23.10
CA VAL A 7 -2.90 -21.07 23.60
C VAL A 7 -1.42 -20.86 23.23
N ILE A 8 -1.12 -20.43 22.01
CA ILE A 8 0.27 -20.12 21.59
C ILE A 8 0.82 -18.97 22.42
N GLN A 9 0.05 -17.88 22.58
CA GLN A 9 0.42 -16.74 23.42
C GLN A 9 0.68 -17.14 24.88
N SER A 10 -0.07 -18.10 25.41
CA SER A 10 0.17 -18.62 26.76
C SER A 10 1.52 -19.33 26.91
N TYR A 11 1.98 -20.05 25.88
CA TYR A 11 3.30 -20.70 25.88
C TYR A 11 4.43 -19.69 25.68
N ASP A 12 4.22 -18.70 24.81
CA ASP A 12 5.19 -17.62 24.58
C ASP A 12 5.37 -16.75 25.84
N ALA A 13 4.29 -16.49 26.59
CA ALA A 13 4.35 -15.80 27.88
C ALA A 13 5.09 -16.61 28.96
N LYS A 14 4.91 -17.94 28.98
CA LYS A 14 5.65 -18.82 29.89
C LYS A 14 7.15 -18.82 29.59
N GLU A 15 7.54 -18.84 28.31
CA GLU A 15 8.94 -18.82 27.85
C GLU A 15 9.68 -17.54 28.27
N GLN A 16 8.97 -16.40 28.34
CA GLN A 16 9.54 -15.13 28.80
C GLN A 16 9.94 -15.15 30.29
N ILE A 17 9.29 -15.99 31.09
CA ILE A 17 9.51 -16.07 32.54
C ILE A 17 10.54 -17.15 32.85
N ASN A 18 10.41 -18.33 32.25
CA ASN A 18 11.31 -19.47 32.43
C ASN A 18 11.43 -20.30 31.14
N PRO A 19 12.53 -21.05 30.95
CA PRO A 19 12.63 -22.04 29.87
C PRO A 19 11.46 -23.03 29.91
N LEU A 20 10.86 -23.31 28.75
CA LEU A 20 9.76 -24.26 28.61
C LEU A 20 10.24 -25.69 28.92
N SER A 21 9.38 -26.46 29.61
CA SER A 21 9.54 -27.92 29.74
C SER A 21 9.36 -28.61 28.38
N ASP A 22 9.94 -29.78 28.19
CA ASP A 22 9.80 -30.60 26.98
C ASP A 22 8.32 -30.88 26.65
N GLU A 23 7.48 -31.03 27.67
CA GLU A 23 6.04 -31.24 27.52
C GLU A 23 5.33 -29.97 26.99
N ASP A 24 5.63 -28.81 27.57
CA ASP A 24 5.08 -27.53 27.15
C ASP A 24 5.54 -27.17 25.73
N PHE A 25 6.81 -27.46 25.39
CA PHE A 25 7.34 -27.29 24.05
C PHE A 25 6.60 -28.15 23.03
N GLY A 26 6.35 -29.42 23.35
CA GLY A 26 5.50 -30.30 22.54
C GLY A 26 4.07 -29.77 22.39
N GLY A 27 3.50 -29.19 23.46
CA GLY A 27 2.20 -28.51 23.45
C GLY A 27 2.17 -27.33 22.47
N ARG A 28 3.19 -26.47 22.51
CA ARG A 28 3.35 -25.33 21.60
C ARG A 28 3.44 -25.76 20.14
N ILE A 29 4.24 -26.77 19.83
CA ILE A 29 4.37 -27.30 18.46
C ILE A 29 3.02 -27.79 17.93
N ARG A 30 2.27 -28.55 18.74
CA ARG A 30 0.93 -29.03 18.35
C ARG A 30 -0.05 -27.88 18.11
N ALA A 31 -0.04 -26.87 18.98
CA ALA A 31 -0.87 -25.68 18.82
C ALA A 31 -0.51 -24.92 17.53
N ARG A 32 0.79 -24.79 17.23
CA ARG A 32 1.26 -24.11 16.01
C ARG A 32 0.86 -24.86 14.74
N GLN A 33 1.03 -26.18 14.70
CA GLN A 33 0.59 -27.02 13.57
C GLN A 33 -0.92 -26.89 13.33
N LYS A 34 -1.72 -26.88 14.41
CA LYS A 34 -3.17 -26.67 14.33
C LYS A 34 -3.51 -25.28 13.79
N PHE A 35 -2.80 -24.24 14.23
CA PHE A 35 -2.96 -22.88 13.74
C PHE A 35 -2.69 -22.80 12.23
N ASP A 36 -1.55 -23.32 11.77
CA ASP A 36 -1.16 -23.31 10.36
C ASP A 36 -2.19 -24.06 9.49
N GLY A 37 -2.67 -25.21 9.96
CA GLY A 37 -3.71 -25.97 9.28
C GLY A 37 -5.04 -25.20 9.14
N ILE A 38 -5.45 -24.46 10.17
CA ILE A 38 -6.65 -23.59 10.11
C ILE A 38 -6.41 -22.43 9.15
N THR A 39 -5.24 -21.79 9.23
CA THR A 39 -4.88 -20.65 8.38
C THR A 39 -4.91 -21.03 6.90
N ILE A 40 -4.33 -22.17 6.52
CA ILE A 40 -4.37 -22.66 5.13
C ILE A 40 -5.82 -22.89 4.66
N LYS A 41 -6.69 -23.48 5.50
CA LYS A 41 -8.09 -23.70 5.15
C LYS A 41 -8.84 -22.38 4.95
N VAL A 42 -8.62 -21.42 5.83
CA VAL A 42 -9.22 -20.08 5.75
C VAL A 42 -8.74 -19.35 4.49
N GLN A 43 -7.43 -19.35 4.22
CA GLN A 43 -6.84 -18.77 3.01
C GLN A 43 -7.42 -19.41 1.73
N ARG A 44 -7.53 -20.74 1.68
CA ARG A 44 -8.16 -21.45 0.55
C ARG A 44 -9.61 -21.03 0.35
N LYS A 45 -10.40 -20.96 1.43
CA LYS A 45 -11.80 -20.49 1.39
C LYS A 45 -11.90 -19.07 0.84
N TRP A 46 -11.05 -18.15 1.31
CA TRP A 46 -11.04 -16.77 0.81
C TRP A 46 -10.62 -16.66 -0.65
N ARG A 47 -9.60 -17.41 -1.07
CA ARG A 47 -9.17 -17.45 -2.48
C ARG A 47 -10.28 -17.98 -3.39
N GLN A 48 -10.98 -19.03 -2.98
CA GLN A 48 -12.13 -19.56 -3.73
C GLN A 48 -13.26 -18.53 -3.82
N ARG A 49 -13.62 -17.89 -2.71
CA ARG A 49 -14.63 -16.83 -2.70
C ARG A 49 -14.23 -15.64 -3.55
N ALA A 50 -12.97 -15.20 -3.51
CA ALA A 50 -12.47 -14.12 -4.33
C ALA A 50 -12.52 -14.48 -5.82
N LYS A 51 -12.13 -15.70 -6.20
CA LYS A 51 -12.24 -16.19 -7.59
C LYS A 51 -13.69 -16.30 -8.05
N LEU A 52 -14.59 -16.79 -7.20
CA LEU A 52 -16.03 -16.84 -7.52
C LEU A 52 -16.61 -15.43 -7.65
N ASN A 53 -16.28 -14.53 -6.73
CA ASN A 53 -16.70 -13.13 -6.81
C ASN A 53 -16.17 -12.48 -8.08
N TRP A 54 -14.90 -12.74 -8.45
CA TRP A 54 -14.35 -12.28 -9.71
C TRP A 54 -15.01 -12.94 -10.93
N PHE A 55 -15.35 -14.22 -10.88
CA PHE A 55 -16.07 -14.87 -11.98
C PHE A 55 -17.48 -14.27 -12.16
N VAL A 56 -18.20 -14.06 -11.05
CA VAL A 56 -19.56 -13.48 -11.04
C VAL A 56 -19.57 -11.98 -11.38
N GLN A 57 -18.54 -11.24 -10.96
CA GLN A 57 -18.50 -9.77 -11.05
C GLN A 57 -17.49 -9.25 -12.08
N GLY A 58 -16.60 -10.09 -12.57
CA GLY A 58 -15.46 -9.75 -13.44
C GLY A 58 -15.57 -10.29 -14.86
N GLU A 59 -16.64 -11.01 -15.21
CA GLU A 59 -17.02 -11.11 -16.62
C GLU A 59 -17.55 -9.74 -17.12
N ARG A 60 -16.88 -9.22 -18.17
CA ARG A 60 -17.19 -8.03 -19.00
C ARG A 60 -18.00 -6.92 -18.30
N ASN A 61 -17.33 -5.81 -17.97
CA ASN A 61 -17.98 -4.51 -17.69
C ASN A 61 -19.22 -4.62 -16.77
N SER A 62 -19.11 -5.37 -15.68
CA SER A 62 -20.23 -5.51 -14.76
C SER A 62 -20.63 -4.13 -14.23
N LYS A 63 -21.93 -3.91 -14.05
CA LYS A 63 -22.46 -2.67 -13.44
C LYS A 63 -21.78 -2.38 -12.09
N LEU A 64 -21.33 -3.42 -11.37
CA LEU A 64 -20.59 -3.29 -10.12
C LEU A 64 -19.18 -2.71 -10.34
N PHE A 65 -18.43 -3.18 -11.34
CA PHE A 65 -17.12 -2.61 -11.68
C PHE A 65 -17.25 -1.12 -12.01
N HIS A 66 -18.22 -0.75 -12.86
CA HIS A 66 -18.45 0.66 -13.18
C HIS A 66 -18.90 1.48 -11.96
N LYS A 67 -19.71 0.92 -11.06
CA LYS A 67 -20.07 1.58 -9.79
C LYS A 67 -18.86 1.80 -8.90
N VAL A 68 -17.99 0.80 -8.73
CA VAL A 68 -16.77 0.91 -7.92
C VAL A 68 -15.79 1.89 -8.55
N ALA A 69 -15.57 1.81 -9.86
CA ALA A 69 -14.70 2.74 -10.58
C ALA A 69 -15.24 4.18 -10.54
N SER A 70 -16.54 4.37 -10.71
CA SER A 70 -17.19 5.68 -10.59
C SER A 70 -17.12 6.21 -9.16
N GLY A 71 -17.33 5.36 -8.16
CA GLY A 71 -17.17 5.70 -6.75
C GLY A 71 -15.74 6.16 -6.45
N ARG A 72 -14.73 5.40 -6.87
CA ARG A 72 -13.32 5.79 -6.78
C ARG A 72 -13.04 7.10 -7.50
N ARG A 73 -13.60 7.30 -8.70
CA ARG A 73 -13.45 8.55 -9.46
C ARG A 73 -14.01 9.73 -8.67
N ILE A 74 -15.19 9.59 -8.08
CA ILE A 74 -15.81 10.63 -7.26
C ILE A 74 -14.98 10.90 -6.01
N SER A 75 -14.63 9.86 -5.23
CA SER A 75 -13.84 10.01 -4.01
C SER A 75 -12.46 10.63 -4.24
N ASN A 76 -11.85 10.35 -5.39
CA ASN A 76 -10.53 10.88 -5.75
C ASN A 76 -10.60 12.21 -6.51
N THR A 77 -11.80 12.70 -6.84
CA THR A 77 -11.96 14.02 -7.46
C THR A 77 -11.98 15.07 -6.35
N ILE A 78 -11.05 16.02 -6.42
CA ILE A 78 -11.08 17.22 -5.60
C ILE A 78 -12.13 18.16 -6.21
N PHE A 79 -13.29 18.29 -5.56
CA PHE A 79 -14.38 19.16 -6.01
C PHE A 79 -14.20 20.60 -5.56
N GLU A 80 -13.58 20.78 -4.40
CA GLU A 80 -13.35 22.07 -3.77
C GLU A 80 -12.01 22.01 -3.03
N LEU A 81 -11.27 23.11 -3.08
CA LEU A 81 -10.00 23.29 -2.40
C LEU A 81 -10.08 24.57 -1.58
N LYS A 82 -9.87 24.48 -0.26
CA LYS A 82 -9.83 25.64 0.64
C LYS A 82 -8.42 25.83 1.19
N ILE A 83 -7.89 27.04 1.05
CA ILE A 83 -6.56 27.43 1.54
C ILE A 83 -6.73 28.71 2.36
N GLY A 84 -6.68 28.60 3.68
CA GLY A 84 -7.01 29.73 4.57
C GLY A 84 -8.46 30.16 4.39
N ASP A 85 -8.66 31.43 4.01
CA ASP A 85 -9.96 32.02 3.72
C ASP A 85 -10.38 31.88 2.25
N ASP A 86 -9.47 31.48 1.36
CA ASP A 86 -9.75 31.33 -0.07
C ASP A 86 -10.35 29.95 -0.39
N GLU A 87 -11.44 29.96 -1.16
CA GLU A 87 -12.15 28.76 -1.61
C GLU A 87 -12.14 28.67 -3.14
N PHE A 88 -11.73 27.51 -3.65
CA PHE A 88 -11.63 27.23 -5.08
C PHE A 88 -12.55 26.06 -5.44
N THR A 89 -13.65 26.34 -6.13
CA THR A 89 -14.61 25.34 -6.62
C THR A 89 -14.44 25.00 -8.11
N CYS A 90 -13.69 25.83 -8.85
CA CYS A 90 -13.43 25.61 -10.27
C CYS A 90 -12.22 24.67 -10.46
N LYS A 91 -12.42 23.56 -11.18
CA LYS A 91 -11.37 22.55 -11.48
C LYS A 91 -10.09 23.15 -12.03
N GLN A 92 -10.18 24.16 -12.90
CA GLN A 92 -9.01 24.82 -13.46
C GLN A 92 -8.21 25.57 -12.39
N ARG A 93 -8.91 26.34 -11.54
CA ARG A 93 -8.28 27.08 -10.43
C ARG A 93 -7.68 26.13 -9.39
N ILE A 94 -8.37 25.04 -9.04
CA ILE A 94 -7.85 23.99 -8.16
C ILE A 94 -6.54 23.42 -8.72
N LYS A 95 -6.51 23.10 -10.02
CA LYS A 95 -5.32 22.58 -10.70
C LYS A 95 -4.17 23.59 -10.67
N ASP A 96 -4.45 24.84 -11.00
CA ASP A 96 -3.43 25.89 -11.06
C ASP A 96 -2.84 26.17 -9.68
N GLU A 97 -3.66 26.17 -8.63
CA GLU A 97 -3.21 26.39 -7.25
C GLU A 97 -2.41 25.20 -6.72
N ILE A 98 -2.85 23.95 -6.98
CA ILE A 98 -2.06 22.75 -6.67
C ILE A 98 -0.69 22.80 -7.38
N LEU A 99 -0.68 23.15 -8.66
CA LEU A 99 0.57 23.28 -9.43
C LEU A 99 1.47 24.37 -8.85
N ARG A 100 0.91 25.54 -8.50
CA ARG A 100 1.66 26.63 -7.88
C ARG A 100 2.28 26.21 -6.56
N PHE A 101 1.49 25.57 -5.68
CA PHE A 101 1.94 25.09 -4.38
C PHE A 101 3.11 24.12 -4.53
N TYR A 102 2.95 23.06 -5.33
CA TYR A 102 4.01 22.06 -5.48
C TYR A 102 5.22 22.58 -6.25
N LYS A 103 5.04 23.49 -7.22
CA LYS A 103 6.17 24.19 -7.83
C LYS A 103 6.96 24.95 -6.79
N SER A 104 6.30 25.69 -5.90
CA SER A 104 6.99 26.40 -4.82
C SER A 104 7.65 25.43 -3.83
N LEU A 105 6.99 24.32 -3.48
CA LEU A 105 7.49 23.34 -2.53
C LEU A 105 8.77 22.63 -3.03
N TYR A 106 8.81 22.32 -4.32
CA TYR A 106 9.94 21.62 -4.95
C TYR A 106 10.92 22.55 -5.68
N SER A 107 10.68 23.86 -5.66
CA SER A 107 11.70 24.82 -6.08
C SER A 107 12.65 24.99 -4.91
N ALA A 108 13.86 24.43 -5.04
CA ALA A 108 14.92 24.68 -4.07
C ALA A 108 15.30 26.16 -4.11
N ASP A 109 15.60 26.73 -2.94
CA ASP A 109 16.34 27.99 -2.87
C ASP A 109 17.74 27.72 -3.47
N ASP A 110 18.11 28.47 -4.51
CA ASP A 110 19.26 28.19 -5.39
C ASP A 110 20.61 28.12 -4.65
N ASN A 111 20.63 28.49 -3.36
CA ASN A 111 21.81 28.51 -2.50
C ASN A 111 22.32 27.13 -2.05
N CYS A 112 21.51 26.07 -2.10
CA CYS A 112 21.93 24.73 -1.64
C CYS A 112 22.23 23.75 -2.78
N ARG A 113 22.14 24.18 -4.04
CA ARG A 113 22.46 23.33 -5.18
C ARG A 113 23.96 23.42 -5.45
N PRO A 114 24.75 22.34 -5.25
CA PRO A 114 26.15 22.36 -5.63
C PRO A 114 26.21 22.68 -7.13
N ARG A 115 26.87 23.80 -7.48
CA ARG A 115 27.12 24.17 -8.87
C ARG A 115 28.04 23.11 -9.48
N VAL A 116 27.64 22.66 -10.65
CA VAL A 116 28.30 21.61 -11.43
C VAL A 116 29.15 22.29 -12.53
N ASP A 117 29.40 23.59 -12.41
CA ASP A 117 30.00 24.43 -13.43
C ASP A 117 31.40 23.94 -13.86
N ASP A 118 32.11 23.24 -12.96
CA ASP A 118 33.45 22.68 -13.19
C ASP A 118 33.47 21.17 -13.50
N LEU A 119 32.32 20.52 -13.62
CA LEU A 119 32.23 19.10 -13.95
C LEU A 119 32.20 18.92 -15.47
N GLN A 120 33.30 18.38 -16.01
CA GLN A 120 33.33 17.94 -17.41
C GLN A 120 32.57 16.62 -17.54
N PHE A 121 31.35 16.70 -18.09
CA PHE A 121 30.61 15.51 -18.47
C PHE A 121 31.11 14.98 -19.82
N ASN A 122 31.31 13.68 -19.88
CA ASN A 122 31.53 12.99 -21.16
C ASN A 122 30.27 13.18 -22.02
N HIS A 123 30.41 13.86 -23.14
CA HIS A 123 29.34 14.02 -24.11
C HIS A 123 29.28 12.75 -24.97
N ILE A 124 28.11 12.12 -25.04
CA ILE A 124 27.89 10.99 -25.95
C ILE A 124 27.88 11.56 -27.37
N ASP A 125 28.88 11.18 -28.17
CA ASP A 125 28.98 11.68 -29.53
C ASP A 125 27.83 11.13 -30.38
N SER A 126 27.48 11.86 -31.43
CA SER A 126 26.38 11.52 -32.34
C SER A 126 26.52 10.13 -32.98
N ALA A 127 27.74 9.59 -33.05
CA ALA A 127 28.04 8.25 -33.54
C ALA A 127 27.54 7.13 -32.61
N ASP A 128 27.43 7.38 -31.30
CA ASP A 128 27.01 6.40 -30.29
C ASP A 128 25.47 6.34 -30.13
N ARG A 129 24.71 7.17 -30.86
CA ARG A 129 23.23 7.20 -30.82
C ARG A 129 22.55 6.20 -31.75
N THR A 130 23.28 5.59 -32.67
CA THR A 130 22.75 4.57 -33.57
C THR A 130 23.15 3.19 -33.07
N GLY A 131 22.31 2.64 -32.19
CA GLY A 131 22.24 1.24 -31.81
C GLY A 131 20.79 0.78 -31.83
#